data_AF-A0A7X7SZ00-F1
#
_entry.id   AF-A0A7X7SZ00-F1
#
_cell.length_a   1.000
_cell.length_b   1.000
_cell.length_c   1.000
_cell.angle_alpha   90.00
_cell.angle_beta   90.00
_cell.angle_gamma   90.00
#
_symmetry.space_group_name_H-M   'P 1'
#
loop_
_entity.id
_entity.type
_entity.pdbx_description
1 polymer ?
#
loop_
_entity_poly.entity_id
_entity_poly.type
_entity_poly.pdbx_seq_one_letter_code
_entity_poly.pdbx_strand_id
1 'polypeptide(L)'
;PTVVMREAIVNSLVHRNYSISGSKIRVFMFGDRIEFRSPGRLPNTVTIEKMKVGVSYARNPFLVKYMENMRYIDQLGRGIPMILKKMKEAGAKEPLLMEQGEEFVLTIYKA
;
A
#
# COMPACT_ATOMS: atom_id res chain seq x y z
N PRO A 1 -0.85 -4.93 13.71
CA PRO A 1 -1.89 -3.97 14.18
C PRO A 1 -3.05 -3.83 13.18
N THR A 2 -4.31 -3.76 13.62
CA THR A 2 -5.48 -3.71 12.70
C THR A 2 -5.49 -2.50 11.77
N VAL A 3 -5.04 -1.34 12.27
CA VAL A 3 -4.92 -0.10 11.47
C VAL A 3 -3.96 -0.29 10.29
N VAL A 4 -2.84 -1.01 10.49
CA VAL A 4 -1.88 -1.32 9.43
C VAL A 4 -2.50 -2.20 8.34
N MET A 5 -3.29 -3.19 8.74
CA MET A 5 -3.98 -4.08 7.80
C MET A 5 -5.03 -3.34 6.96
N ARG A 6 -5.83 -2.49 7.62
CA ARG A 6 -6.82 -1.64 6.92
C ARG A 6 -6.14 -0.75 5.90
N GLU A 7 -5.06 -0.07 6.29
CA GLU A 7 -4.32 0.82 5.41
C GLU A 7 -3.71 0.07 4.21
N ALA A 8 -3.14 -1.10 4.43
CA ALA A 8 -2.57 -1.92 3.36
C ALA A 8 -3.62 -2.36 2.33
N ILE A 9 -4.82 -2.73 2.79
CA ILE A 9 -5.95 -3.09 1.92
C ILE A 9 -6.43 -1.88 1.12
N VAL A 10 -6.66 -0.74 1.79
CA VAL A 10 -7.12 0.49 1.13
C VAL A 10 -6.10 0.95 0.09
N ASN A 11 -4.82 0.98 0.42
CA ASN A 11 -3.77 1.36 -0.53
C ASN A 11 -3.71 0.40 -1.71
N SER A 12 -3.89 -0.90 -1.49
CA SER A 12 -3.93 -1.89 -2.58
C SER A 12 -5.08 -1.63 -3.55
N LEU A 13 -6.24 -1.20 -3.05
CA LEU A 13 -7.42 -0.86 -3.86
C LEU A 13 -7.27 0.46 -4.61
N VAL A 14 -6.81 1.50 -3.91
CA VAL A 14 -6.75 2.87 -4.42
C VAL A 14 -5.65 3.03 -5.46
N HIS A 15 -4.50 2.39 -5.20
CA HIS A 15 -3.33 2.47 -6.08
C HIS A 15 -3.23 1.30 -7.05
N ARG A 16 -4.27 0.45 -7.17
CA ARG A 16 -4.33 -0.55 -8.24
C ARG A 16 -4.33 0.12 -9.61
N ASN A 17 -3.57 -0.41 -10.56
CA ASN A 17 -3.71 -0.04 -11.97
C ASN A 17 -4.94 -0.73 -12.56
N TYR A 18 -6.04 0.03 -12.67
CA TYR A 18 -7.30 -0.50 -13.20
C TYR A 18 -7.31 -0.74 -14.71
N SER A 19 -6.31 -0.25 -15.45
CA SER A 19 -6.14 -0.57 -16.87
C SER A 19 -5.69 -2.02 -17.10
N ILE A 20 -5.09 -2.67 -16.09
CA ILE A 20 -4.71 -4.08 -16.14
C ILE A 20 -5.96 -4.93 -15.88
N SER A 21 -6.55 -5.43 -16.96
CA SER A 21 -7.71 -6.32 -16.93
C SER A 21 -7.29 -7.76 -16.59
N GLY A 22 -8.21 -8.55 -16.01
CA GLY A 22 -7.98 -9.95 -15.66
C GLY A 22 -7.12 -10.22 -14.42
N SER A 23 -6.31 -9.25 -13.96
CA SER A 23 -5.53 -9.36 -12.72
C SER A 23 -6.31 -8.88 -11.49
N LYS A 24 -6.01 -9.44 -10.31
CA LYS A 24 -6.68 -9.11 -9.03
C LYS A 24 -5.66 -8.66 -8.00
N ILE A 25 -6.10 -7.92 -6.99
CA ILE A 25 -5.30 -7.74 -5.77
C ILE A 25 -5.24 -9.10 -5.09
N ARG A 26 -4.04 -9.51 -4.68
CA ARG A 26 -3.79 -10.80 -4.04
C ARG A 26 -3.21 -10.57 -2.66
N VAL A 27 -3.76 -11.24 -1.66
CA VAL A 27 -3.25 -11.21 -0.28
C VAL A 27 -2.77 -12.60 0.05
N PHE A 28 -1.47 -12.73 0.32
CA PHE A 28 -0.85 -13.99 0.74
C PHE A 28 -0.55 -13.92 2.23
N MET A 29 -0.97 -14.93 2.97
CA MET A 29 -0.72 -15.03 4.40
C MET A 29 0.24 -16.19 4.66
N PHE A 30 1.35 -15.89 5.32
CA PHE A 30 2.37 -16.85 5.75
C PHE A 30 2.43 -16.87 7.27
N GLY A 31 3.19 -17.80 7.85
CA GLY A 31 3.36 -17.90 9.29
C GLY A 31 4.02 -16.67 9.93
N ASP A 32 4.89 -15.99 9.18
CA ASP A 32 5.73 -14.88 9.63
C ASP A 32 5.37 -13.51 9.02
N ARG A 33 4.55 -13.49 7.95
CA ARG A 33 4.26 -12.26 7.20
C ARG A 33 2.97 -12.33 6.39
N ILE A 34 2.51 -11.18 5.94
CA ILE A 34 1.41 -11.02 5.00
C ILE A 34 1.90 -10.16 3.83
N GLU A 35 1.63 -10.59 2.60
CA GLU A 35 1.99 -9.88 1.38
C GLU A 35 0.73 -9.38 0.67
N PHE A 36 0.67 -8.08 0.42
CA PHE A 36 -0.34 -7.42 -0.40
C PHE A 36 0.24 -7.13 -1.77
N ARG A 37 -0.24 -7.84 -2.79
CA ARG A 37 0.19 -7.66 -4.19
C ARG A 37 -0.89 -6.94 -4.97
N SER A 38 -0.57 -5.75 -5.45
CA SER A 38 -1.47 -4.93 -6.25
C SER A 38 -0.95 -4.80 -7.69
N PRO A 39 -1.81 -4.98 -8.71
CA PRO A 39 -1.42 -4.77 -10.10
C PRO A 39 -0.95 -3.34 -10.39
N GLY A 40 0.15 -3.22 -11.12
CA GLY A 40 0.72 -1.99 -11.63
C GLY A 40 1.95 -1.49 -10.87
N ARG A 41 2.99 -1.16 -11.63
CA ARG A 41 4.23 -0.51 -11.17
C ARG A 41 4.00 0.88 -10.62
N LEU A 42 4.89 1.33 -9.75
CA LEU A 42 4.94 2.70 -9.26
C LEU A 42 4.97 3.69 -10.45
N PRO A 43 4.20 4.80 -10.37
CA PRO A 43 4.31 5.86 -11.36
C PRO A 43 5.75 6.39 -11.42
N ASN A 44 6.23 6.77 -12.61
CA ASN A 44 7.62 7.23 -12.82
C ASN A 44 8.06 8.39 -11.91
N THR A 45 7.13 9.11 -11.31
CA THR A 45 7.37 10.22 -10.39
C THR A 45 7.59 9.79 -8.93
N VAL A 46 7.29 8.53 -8.59
CA VAL A 46 7.33 7.97 -7.23
C VAL A 46 8.34 6.84 -7.16
N THR A 47 9.28 6.93 -6.23
CA THR A 47 10.19 5.85 -5.86
C THR A 47 9.83 5.30 -4.48
N ILE A 48 10.31 4.10 -4.13
CA ILE A 48 10.10 3.52 -2.79
C ILE A 48 10.56 4.49 -1.69
N GLU A 49 11.76 5.07 -1.82
CA GLU A 49 12.28 6.03 -0.84
C GLU A 49 11.41 7.29 -0.70
N LYS A 50 10.93 7.83 -1.83
CA LYS A 50 10.01 8.97 -1.83
C LYS A 50 8.67 8.63 -1.18
N MET A 51 8.18 7.41 -1.40
CA MET A 51 6.95 6.91 -0.78
C MET A 51 7.07 6.79 0.74
N LYS A 52 8.23 6.36 1.26
CA LYS A 52 8.48 6.29 2.72
C LYS A 52 8.41 7.65 3.41
N VAL A 53 8.74 8.73 2.71
CA VAL A 53 8.63 10.11 3.22
C VAL A 53 7.30 10.79 2.86
N GLY A 54 6.37 10.04 2.25
CA GLY A 54 4.99 10.47 2.02
C GLY A 54 4.70 11.07 0.65
N VAL A 55 5.61 10.96 -0.32
CA VAL A 55 5.29 11.27 -1.72
C VAL A 55 4.35 10.20 -2.25
N SER A 56 3.17 10.61 -2.72
CA SER A 56 2.18 9.72 -3.32
C SER A 56 1.60 10.34 -4.58
N TYR A 57 1.13 9.48 -5.47
CA TYR A 57 0.52 9.86 -6.73
C TYR A 57 -0.80 9.13 -6.92
N ALA A 58 -1.86 9.91 -7.15
CA ALA A 58 -3.19 9.41 -7.43
C ALA A 58 -3.34 9.08 -8.92
N ARG A 59 -3.23 7.79 -9.28
CA ARG A 59 -3.49 7.37 -10.68
C ARG A 59 -4.95 7.58 -11.08
N ASN A 60 -5.87 7.39 -10.14
CA ASN A 60 -7.28 7.67 -10.32
C ASN A 60 -7.76 8.68 -9.25
N PRO A 61 -7.73 9.99 -9.54
CA PRO A 61 -8.15 11.02 -8.59
C PRO A 61 -9.62 10.88 -8.15
N PHE A 62 -10.51 10.40 -9.02
CA PHE A 62 -11.91 10.16 -8.67
C PHE A 62 -12.07 9.06 -7.62
N LEU A 63 -11.33 7.96 -7.78
CA LEU A 63 -11.35 6.86 -6.80
C LEU A 63 -10.76 7.32 -5.45
N VAL A 64 -9.65 8.06 -5.47
CA VAL A 64 -9.08 8.65 -4.24
C VAL A 64 -10.13 9.54 -3.57
N LYS A 65 -10.75 10.46 -4.32
CA LYS A 65 -11.74 11.38 -3.76
C LYS A 65 -12.96 10.66 -3.19
N TYR A 66 -13.42 9.62 -3.87
CA TYR A 66 -14.52 8.79 -3.40
C TYR A 66 -14.17 8.07 -2.08
N MET A 67 -12.96 7.52 -1.98
CA MET A 67 -12.47 6.86 -0.77
C MET A 67 -12.21 7.84 0.39
N GLU A 68 -11.78 9.08 0.09
CA GLU A 68 -11.70 10.17 1.07
C GLU A 68 -13.09 10.52 1.64
N ASN A 69 -14.09 10.69 0.76
CA ASN A 69 -15.46 11.01 1.18
C ASN A 69 -16.06 9.92 2.08
N MET A 70 -15.69 8.65 1.84
CA MET A 70 -16.09 7.51 2.67
C MET A 70 -15.22 7.33 3.93
N ARG A 71 -14.24 8.20 4.18
CA ARG A 71 -13.30 8.13 5.31
C ARG A 71 -12.47 6.84 5.34
N TYR A 72 -12.15 6.30 4.17
CA TYR A 72 -11.17 5.22 4.03
C TYR A 72 -9.75 5.75 3.84
N ILE A 73 -9.60 6.96 3.32
CA ILE A 73 -8.33 7.68 3.19
C ILE A 73 -8.48 9.02 3.92
N ASP A 74 -7.54 9.35 4.80
CA ASP A 74 -7.53 10.66 5.47
C ASP A 74 -6.79 11.72 4.64
N GLN A 75 -5.58 11.38 4.16
CA GLN A 75 -4.80 12.24 3.28
C GLN A 75 -3.83 11.39 2.46
N LEU A 76 -3.72 11.70 1.16
CA LEU A 76 -2.73 11.10 0.28
C LEU A 76 -1.32 11.27 0.86
N GLY A 77 -0.52 10.20 0.84
CA GLY A 77 0.88 10.24 1.29
C GLY A 77 1.11 9.91 2.76
N ARG A 78 0.09 9.87 3.62
CA ARG A 78 0.29 9.49 5.04
C ARG A 78 0.32 7.98 5.29
N GLY A 79 -0.25 7.20 4.37
CA GLY A 79 -0.48 5.76 4.56
C GLY A 79 0.77 4.94 4.85
N ILE A 80 1.74 4.98 3.93
CA ILE A 80 3.00 4.24 4.07
C ILE A 80 3.82 4.71 5.29
N PRO A 81 4.05 6.02 5.50
CA PRO A 81 4.69 6.49 6.74
C PRO A 81 4.01 5.98 8.02
N MET A 82 2.67 5.96 8.05
CA MET A 82 1.91 5.45 9.18
C MET A 82 2.14 3.95 9.39
N ILE A 83 2.11 3.14 8.32
CA ILE A 83 2.41 1.71 8.38
C ILE A 83 3.81 1.49 8.97
N LEU A 84 4.84 2.17 8.46
CA LEU A 84 6.22 2.03 8.94
C LEU A 84 6.33 2.39 10.43
N LYS A 85 5.72 3.52 10.83
CA LYS A 85 5.71 3.97 12.22
C LYS A 85 5.04 2.95 13.14
N LYS A 86 3.84 2.48 12.79
CA LYS A 86 3.07 1.54 13.62
C LYS A 86 3.73 0.17 13.75
N MET A 87 4.42 -0.28 12.71
CA MET A 87 5.18 -1.53 12.75
C MET A 87 6.42 -1.41 13.64
N LYS A 88 7.14 -0.27 13.56
CA LYS A 88 8.24 0.03 14.47
C LYS A 88 7.79 0.12 15.93
N GLU A 89 6.67 0.79 16.21
CA GLU A 89 6.07 0.89 17.56
C GLU A 89 5.70 -0.50 18.12
N ALA A 90 5.32 -1.44 17.25
CA ALA A 90 4.98 -2.81 17.64
C ALA A 90 6.21 -3.72 17.83
N GLY A 91 7.44 -3.22 17.63
CA GLY A 91 8.66 -4.03 17.70
C GLY A 91 8.84 -4.99 16.53
N ALA A 92 8.03 -4.87 15.48
CA ALA A 92 8.08 -5.73 14.31
C ALA A 92 9.19 -5.31 13.33
N LYS A 93 9.61 -6.26 12.49
CA LYS A 93 10.50 -5.98 11.35
C LYS A 93 9.87 -4.93 10.42
N GLU A 94 10.69 -4.02 9.90
CA GLU A 94 10.25 -2.99 8.95
C GLU A 94 9.56 -3.64 7.73
N PRO A 95 8.37 -3.17 7.34
CA PRO A 95 7.68 -3.60 6.13
C PRO A 95 8.55 -3.46 4.87
N LEU A 96 8.49 -4.46 3.98
CA LEU A 96 9.18 -4.41 2.70
C LEU A 96 8.23 -3.88 1.62
N LEU A 97 8.69 -2.87 0.87
CA LEU A 97 8.00 -2.35 -0.31
C LEU A 97 8.85 -2.69 -1.53
N MET A 98 8.27 -3.33 -2.54
CA MET A 98 9.01 -3.74 -3.73
C MET A 98 8.12 -3.74 -4.97
N GLU A 99 8.73 -3.54 -6.14
CA GLU A 99 8.11 -3.80 -7.43
C GLU A 99 8.56 -5.19 -7.91
N GLN A 100 7.61 -6.04 -8.28
CA GLN A 100 7.87 -7.38 -8.81
C GLN A 100 7.17 -7.52 -10.17
N GLY A 101 7.91 -7.36 -11.26
CA GLY A 101 7.34 -7.37 -12.60
C GLY A 101 6.33 -6.24 -12.80
N GLU A 102 5.06 -6.58 -13.01
CA GLU A 102 3.95 -5.63 -13.15
C GLU A 102 3.13 -5.46 -11.86
N GLU A 103 3.71 -5.74 -10.70
CA GLU A 103 3.02 -5.63 -9.42
C GLU A 103 3.81 -4.82 -8.41
N PHE A 104 3.08 -4.10 -7.58
CA PHE A 104 3.61 -3.55 -6.35
C PHE A 104 3.29 -4.50 -5.19
N VAL A 105 4.29 -4.82 -4.38
CA VAL A 105 4.18 -5.74 -3.24
C VAL A 105 4.54 -5.02 -1.95
N LEU A 106 3.60 -5.00 -1.01
CA LEU A 106 3.80 -4.57 0.37
C LEU A 106 3.81 -5.81 1.28
N THR A 107 4.92 -6.04 1.96
CA THR A 107 5.08 -7.14 2.92
C THR A 107 5.06 -6.60 4.34
N ILE A 108 4.20 -7.17 5.18
CA ILE A 108 4.03 -6.80 6.58
C ILE A 108 4.40 -8.02 7.42
N TYR A 109 5.39 -7.88 8.29
CA TYR A 109 5.85 -8.96 9.15
C TYR A 109 5.01 -9.06 10.43
N LYS A 110 4.93 -10.26 11.00
CA LYS A 110 4.41 -10.45 12.34
C LYS A 110 5.34 -9.77 13.36
N ALA A 111 4.75 -9.16 14.39
CA ALA A 111 5.47 -8.64 15.55
C ALA A 111 5.86 -9.78 16.49
#